data_AF-A0AAU2KRK0-F1
#
_entry.id   AF-A0AAU2KRK0-F1
#
_cell.length_a   1.000
_cell.length_b   1.000
_cell.length_c   1.000
_cell.angle_alpha   90.00
_cell.angle_beta   90.00
_cell.angle_gamma   90.00
#
_symmetry.space_group_name_H-M   'P 1'
#
loop_
_entity.id
_entity.type
_entity.pdbx_description
1 polymer ?
#
loop_
_entity_poly.entity_id
_entity_poly.type
_entity_poly.pdbx_seq_one_letter_code
_entity_poly.pdbx_strand_id
1 'polypeptide(L)'
;MLREAILQALEGGRTPQQLVERIQRRWWTHGYARALAEGELSSPVGVAVGLVRPSTDCPDPMCEDGTTLHLAYACPKCEERRADRRRDRVPAQREEHPRPQWWECEGKDCTAAGKGPRPDDGLCRQCRDRAELAEVQRATAGLVAEARAAEEAERLRQAIQWQRMLDNAYTEHAERTRTAQDQAEAEQQATADAKEVRRLREQLLRKHPELAAYAQQHT
;
A
#
# COMPACT_ATOMS: atom_id res chain seq x y z
N MET A 1 2.12 4.77 -39.47
CA MET A 1 2.96 3.63 -39.00
C MET A 1 2.50 2.24 -39.48
N LEU A 2 1.46 1.60 -38.92
CA LEU A 2 1.08 0.23 -39.33
C LEU A 2 0.47 0.19 -40.73
N ARG A 3 -0.47 1.10 -41.03
CA ARG A 3 -1.07 1.22 -42.37
C ARG A 3 -0.02 1.45 -43.46
N GLU A 4 0.94 2.34 -43.21
CA GLU A 4 2.06 2.59 -44.13
C GLU A 4 2.93 1.35 -44.34
N ALA A 5 3.25 0.61 -43.26
CA ALA A 5 4.02 -0.63 -43.38
C ALA A 5 3.28 -1.69 -44.22
N ILE A 6 1.95 -1.78 -44.08
CA ILE A 6 1.12 -2.67 -44.91
C ILE A 6 1.17 -2.23 -46.37
N LEU A 7 0.95 -0.95 -46.65
CA LEU A 7 0.96 -0.41 -48.02
C LEU A 7 2.33 -0.58 -48.68
N GLN A 8 3.42 -0.29 -47.96
CA GLN A 8 4.78 -0.48 -48.46
C GLN A 8 5.08 -1.95 -48.78
N ALA A 9 4.56 -2.89 -47.99
CA ALA A 9 4.72 -4.31 -48.26
C ALA A 9 3.94 -4.74 -49.52
N LEU A 10 2.73 -4.20 -49.72
CA LEU A 10 1.93 -4.46 -50.91
C LEU A 10 2.56 -3.85 -52.18
N GLU A 11 3.05 -2.61 -52.09
CA GLU A 11 3.80 -1.94 -53.16
C GLU A 11 5.08 -2.70 -53.54
N GLY A 12 5.70 -3.37 -52.56
CA GLY A 12 6.82 -4.28 -52.76
C GLY A 12 6.45 -5.61 -53.44
N GLY A 13 5.24 -5.76 -53.96
CA GLY A 13 4.80 -6.93 -54.75
C GLY A 13 4.30 -8.12 -53.92
N ARG A 14 3.98 -7.93 -52.63
CA ARG A 14 3.39 -9.00 -51.81
C ARG A 14 1.88 -9.05 -51.98
N THR A 15 1.32 -10.25 -51.96
CA THR A 15 -0.13 -10.42 -51.84
C THR A 15 -0.56 -10.28 -50.38
N PRO A 16 -1.82 -9.87 -50.11
CA PRO A 16 -2.37 -9.86 -48.76
C PRO A 16 -2.23 -11.21 -48.03
N GLN A 17 -2.40 -12.31 -48.75
CA GLN A 17 -2.28 -13.67 -48.23
C GLN A 17 -0.85 -13.96 -47.74
N GLN A 18 0.16 -13.57 -48.50
CA GLN A 18 1.57 -13.70 -48.10
C GLN A 18 1.88 -12.88 -46.84
N LEU A 19 1.25 -11.72 -46.67
CA LEU A 19 1.41 -10.92 -45.44
C LEU A 19 0.79 -11.64 -44.22
N VAL A 20 -0.38 -12.27 -44.39
CA VAL A 20 -1.04 -13.03 -43.31
C VAL A 20 -0.19 -14.22 -42.88
N GLU A 21 0.32 -15.00 -43.84
CA GLU A 21 1.20 -16.14 -43.55
C GLU A 21 2.47 -15.71 -42.80
N ARG A 22 3.06 -14.58 -43.21
CA ARG A 22 4.23 -14.02 -42.52
C ARG A 22 3.91 -13.61 -41.09
N ILE A 23 2.79 -12.91 -40.88
CA ILE A 23 2.33 -12.48 -39.56
C ILE A 23 2.17 -13.71 -38.66
N GLN A 24 1.49 -14.75 -39.14
CA GLN A 24 1.27 -15.99 -38.39
C GLN A 24 2.58 -16.68 -38.02
N ARG A 25 3.52 -16.79 -38.97
CA ARG A 25 4.81 -17.43 -38.73
C ARG A 25 5.64 -16.66 -37.70
N ARG A 26 5.81 -15.35 -37.91
CA ARG A 26 6.61 -14.49 -37.04
C ARG A 26 6.03 -14.37 -35.63
N TRP A 27 4.70 -14.41 -35.48
CA TRP A 27 4.03 -14.41 -34.19
C TRP A 27 4.58 -15.48 -33.24
N TRP A 28 4.82 -16.68 -33.79
CA TRP A 28 5.39 -17.80 -33.05
C TRP A 28 6.92 -17.78 -33.03
N THR A 29 7.56 -17.62 -34.19
CA THR A 29 9.03 -17.73 -34.31
C THR A 29 9.77 -16.62 -33.54
N HIS A 30 9.21 -15.43 -33.44
CA HIS A 30 9.82 -14.31 -32.71
C HIS A 30 9.41 -14.28 -31.23
N GLY A 31 8.60 -15.24 -30.77
CA GLY A 31 8.22 -15.37 -29.36
C GLY A 31 7.15 -14.39 -28.87
N TYR A 32 6.51 -13.61 -29.76
CA TYR A 32 5.48 -12.65 -29.37
C TYR A 32 4.26 -13.30 -28.74
N ALA A 33 3.88 -14.51 -29.18
CA ALA A 33 2.81 -15.29 -28.57
C ALA A 33 3.07 -15.57 -27.08
N ARG A 34 4.32 -15.94 -26.75
CA ARG A 34 4.75 -16.21 -25.38
C ARG A 34 4.84 -14.91 -24.57
N ALA A 35 5.45 -13.86 -25.14
CA ALA A 35 5.55 -12.55 -24.49
C ALA A 35 4.17 -11.95 -24.15
N LEU A 36 3.16 -12.18 -24.99
CA LEU A 36 1.78 -11.79 -24.68
C LEU A 36 1.21 -12.59 -23.50
N ALA A 37 1.42 -13.91 -23.47
CA ALA A 37 0.91 -14.77 -22.39
C ALA A 37 1.58 -14.49 -21.03
N GLU A 38 2.86 -14.11 -21.04
CA GLU A 38 3.66 -13.79 -19.85
C GLU A 38 3.50 -12.32 -19.40
N GLY A 39 2.78 -11.48 -20.17
CA GLY A 39 2.59 -10.06 -19.86
C GLY A 39 3.80 -9.18 -20.15
N GLU A 40 4.79 -9.68 -20.89
CA GLU A 40 6.05 -9.01 -21.22
C GLU A 40 5.99 -8.23 -22.56
N LEU A 41 4.82 -8.15 -23.19
CA LEU A 41 4.66 -7.48 -24.48
C LEU A 41 4.72 -5.94 -24.33
N SER A 42 5.90 -5.37 -24.48
CA SER A 42 6.19 -3.95 -24.23
C SER A 42 5.42 -2.95 -25.12
N SER A 43 5.14 -3.29 -26.40
CA SER A 43 4.42 -2.39 -27.31
C SER A 43 3.61 -3.16 -28.37
N PRO A 44 2.26 -3.21 -28.24
CA PRO A 44 1.40 -3.90 -29.21
C PRO A 44 1.49 -3.35 -30.63
N VAL A 45 1.56 -2.01 -30.77
CA VAL A 45 1.66 -1.36 -32.08
C VAL A 45 3.04 -1.59 -32.72
N GLY A 46 4.11 -1.56 -31.92
CA GLY A 46 5.46 -1.87 -32.40
C GLY A 46 5.58 -3.30 -32.92
N VAL A 47 4.95 -4.24 -32.21
CA VAL A 47 4.87 -5.66 -32.62
C VAL A 47 4.11 -5.80 -33.93
N ALA A 48 2.93 -5.19 -34.06
CA ALA A 48 2.15 -5.22 -35.30
C ALA A 48 2.95 -4.68 -36.50
N VAL A 49 3.70 -3.59 -36.32
CA VAL A 49 4.58 -3.04 -37.36
C VAL A 49 5.73 -3.99 -37.69
N GLY A 50 6.37 -4.60 -36.69
CA GLY A 50 7.47 -5.56 -36.87
C GLY A 50 7.05 -6.85 -37.60
N LEU A 51 5.80 -7.29 -37.42
CA LEU A 51 5.23 -8.43 -38.14
C LEU A 51 5.01 -8.13 -39.63
N VAL A 52 4.81 -6.85 -39.98
CA VAL A 52 4.50 -6.41 -41.35
C VAL A 52 5.71 -5.88 -42.12
N ARG A 53 6.74 -5.39 -41.44
CA ARG A 53 7.91 -4.86 -42.14
C ARG A 53 8.74 -5.98 -42.79
N PRO A 54 9.42 -5.70 -43.91
CA PRO A 54 10.44 -6.62 -44.44
C PRO A 54 11.47 -6.95 -43.36
N SER A 55 12.04 -8.16 -43.43
CA SER A 55 13.16 -8.51 -42.54
C SER A 55 14.31 -7.53 -42.77
N THR A 56 14.76 -6.87 -41.71
CA THR A 56 15.96 -6.02 -41.74
C THR A 56 17.23 -6.82 -41.97
N ASP A 57 17.17 -8.14 -41.71
CA ASP A 57 18.34 -8.98 -41.78
C ASP A 57 18.70 -9.25 -43.25
N CYS A 58 17.71 -9.57 -44.09
CA CYS A 58 17.96 -9.94 -45.49
C CYS A 58 17.75 -8.77 -46.45
N PRO A 59 18.76 -8.38 -47.26
CA PRO A 59 18.58 -7.34 -48.27
C PRO A 59 17.84 -7.85 -49.53
N ASP A 60 17.43 -9.12 -49.58
CA ASP A 60 16.68 -9.68 -50.70
C ASP A 60 15.19 -9.32 -50.57
N PRO A 61 14.63 -8.52 -51.50
CA PRO A 61 13.23 -8.12 -51.46
C PRO A 61 12.28 -9.28 -51.75
N MET A 62 12.73 -10.47 -52.10
CA MET A 62 11.86 -11.65 -52.28
C MET A 62 12.03 -12.70 -51.18
N CYS A 63 12.83 -12.39 -50.16
CA CYS A 63 13.05 -13.25 -49.02
C CYS A 63 12.01 -13.02 -47.93
N GLU A 64 11.40 -14.11 -47.47
CA GLU A 64 10.54 -14.18 -46.30
C GLU A 64 11.22 -15.04 -45.24
N ASP A 65 11.96 -14.37 -44.37
CA ASP A 65 12.61 -14.96 -43.18
C ASP A 65 13.47 -16.19 -43.46
N GLY A 66 14.19 -16.19 -44.59
CA GLY A 66 15.06 -17.31 -44.97
C GLY A 66 14.51 -18.19 -46.09
N THR A 67 13.34 -17.91 -46.62
CA THR A 67 12.75 -18.64 -47.76
C THR A 67 12.43 -17.68 -48.91
N THR A 68 12.66 -18.07 -50.16
CA THR A 68 12.35 -17.25 -51.33
C THR A 68 10.90 -17.45 -51.77
N LEU A 69 10.11 -16.37 -51.87
CA LEU A 69 8.65 -16.41 -52.10
C LEU A 69 8.19 -17.22 -53.32
N HIS A 70 8.96 -17.19 -54.41
CA HIS A 70 8.57 -17.72 -55.71
C HIS A 70 9.04 -19.16 -55.95
N LEU A 71 9.95 -19.67 -55.12
CA LEU A 71 10.54 -20.99 -55.29
C LEU A 71 10.42 -21.90 -54.06
N ALA A 72 10.00 -21.34 -52.91
CA ALA A 72 9.93 -22.03 -51.63
C ALA A 72 11.27 -22.69 -51.18
N TYR A 73 12.40 -22.32 -51.81
CA TYR A 73 13.74 -22.75 -51.40
C TYR A 73 14.31 -21.82 -50.34
N ALA A 74 15.34 -22.31 -49.64
CA ALA A 74 16.13 -21.48 -48.76
C ALA A 74 16.72 -20.28 -49.53
N CYS A 75 16.65 -19.10 -48.94
CA CYS A 75 17.20 -17.88 -49.53
C CYS A 75 18.74 -17.97 -49.49
N PRO A 76 19.43 -17.93 -50.66
CA PRO A 76 20.88 -18.06 -50.71
C PRO A 76 21.61 -17.00 -49.87
N LYS A 77 21.10 -15.76 -49.84
CA LYS A 77 21.66 -14.68 -49.01
C LYS A 77 21.50 -14.92 -47.50
N CYS A 78 20.43 -15.62 -47.08
CA CYS A 78 20.26 -16.02 -45.69
C CYS A 78 21.19 -17.17 -45.31
N GLU A 79 21.46 -18.09 -46.24
CA GLU A 79 22.40 -19.19 -46.05
C GLU A 79 23.84 -18.70 -45.97
N GLU A 80 24.24 -17.83 -46.89
CA GLU A 80 25.55 -17.18 -46.91
C GLU A 80 25.81 -16.45 -45.59
N ARG A 81 24.91 -15.56 -45.16
CA ARG A 81 25.03 -14.88 -43.86
C ARG A 81 25.01 -15.82 -42.66
N ARG A 82 24.35 -16.98 -42.75
CA ARG A 82 24.41 -17.99 -41.69
C ARG A 82 25.75 -18.73 -41.72
N ALA A 83 26.34 -18.95 -42.88
CA ALA A 83 27.68 -19.49 -43.05
C ALA A 83 28.73 -18.48 -42.57
N ASP A 84 28.61 -17.20 -42.90
CA ASP A 84 29.49 -16.12 -42.43
C ASP A 84 29.43 -16.01 -40.91
N ARG A 85 28.23 -15.93 -40.32
CA ARG A 85 28.08 -15.98 -38.85
C ARG A 85 28.65 -17.24 -38.21
N ARG A 86 28.75 -18.36 -38.94
CA ARG A 86 29.41 -19.58 -38.47
C ARG A 86 30.93 -19.54 -38.63
N ARG A 87 31.44 -18.84 -39.63
CA ARG A 87 32.88 -18.61 -39.86
C ARG A 87 33.43 -17.55 -38.91
N ASP A 88 32.69 -16.46 -38.72
CA ASP A 88 32.96 -15.37 -37.78
C ASP A 88 32.65 -15.75 -36.32
N ARG A 89 31.98 -16.89 -36.10
CA ARG A 89 32.13 -17.66 -34.86
C ARG A 89 33.53 -18.29 -34.84
N VAL A 90 34.56 -17.44 -34.86
CA VAL A 90 35.76 -17.75 -34.12
C VAL A 90 35.27 -18.01 -32.70
N PRO A 91 35.54 -19.18 -32.08
CA PRO A 91 35.36 -19.29 -30.65
C PRO A 91 36.19 -18.13 -30.09
N ALA A 92 35.52 -17.09 -29.60
CA ALA A 92 36.21 -16.02 -28.89
C ALA A 92 37.17 -16.76 -27.97
N GLN A 93 38.47 -16.48 -28.13
CA GLN A 93 39.51 -17.08 -27.30
C GLN A 93 38.93 -17.08 -25.92
N ARG A 94 38.60 -18.29 -25.45
CA ARG A 94 38.03 -18.46 -24.13
C ARG A 94 39.20 -18.07 -23.27
N GLU A 95 39.25 -16.79 -22.89
CA GLU A 95 40.08 -16.34 -21.78
C GLU A 95 39.95 -17.43 -20.74
N GLU A 96 41.07 -17.89 -20.18
CA GLU A 96 41.10 -18.85 -19.10
C GLU A 96 40.34 -18.24 -17.92
N HIS A 97 39.02 -18.20 -18.02
CA HIS A 97 38.15 -17.87 -16.93
C HIS A 97 38.44 -18.95 -15.91
N PRO A 98 38.85 -18.59 -14.69
CA PRO A 98 39.12 -19.55 -13.64
C PRO A 98 37.94 -20.52 -13.60
N ARG A 99 38.25 -21.82 -13.51
CA ARG A 99 37.23 -22.88 -13.49
C ARG A 99 36.11 -22.41 -12.56
N PRO A 100 34.85 -22.39 -13.02
CA PRO A 100 33.76 -21.80 -12.25
C PRO A 100 33.74 -22.48 -10.88
N GLN A 101 34.07 -21.71 -9.85
CA GLN A 101 34.07 -22.20 -8.49
C GLN A 101 32.61 -22.48 -8.12
N TRP A 102 32.39 -23.69 -7.64
CA TRP A 102 31.11 -24.07 -7.05
C TRP A 102 31.16 -23.74 -5.58
N TRP A 103 30.10 -23.14 -5.07
CA TRP A 103 29.96 -22.82 -3.66
C TRP A 103 28.60 -23.33 -3.18
N GLU A 104 28.53 -23.66 -1.89
CA GLU A 104 27.31 -24.12 -1.24
C GLU A 104 26.73 -23.00 -0.37
N CYS A 105 25.40 -22.90 -0.38
CA CYS A 105 24.67 -21.93 0.42
C CYS A 105 24.76 -22.27 1.91
N GLU A 106 25.09 -21.28 2.73
CA GLU A 106 25.14 -21.43 4.20
C GLU A 106 23.78 -21.16 4.88
N GLY A 107 22.72 -21.02 4.10
CA GLY A 107 21.37 -20.86 4.63
C GLY A 107 20.94 -22.09 5.40
N LYS A 108 20.28 -21.88 6.55
CA LYS A 108 19.70 -22.97 7.35
C LYS A 108 18.78 -23.83 6.48
N ASP A 109 19.02 -25.14 6.50
CA ASP A 109 18.30 -26.16 5.74
C ASP A 109 18.29 -25.92 4.21
N CYS A 110 19.34 -25.29 3.67
CA CYS A 110 19.50 -25.03 2.24
C CYS A 110 20.67 -25.84 1.66
N THR A 111 20.40 -26.62 0.61
CA THR A 111 21.41 -27.39 -0.13
C THR A 111 21.73 -26.79 -1.51
N ALA A 112 21.33 -25.54 -1.73
CA ALA A 112 21.55 -24.87 -3.01
C ALA A 112 23.04 -24.63 -3.25
N ALA A 113 23.52 -25.01 -4.43
CA ALA A 113 24.86 -24.68 -4.91
C ALA A 113 24.80 -23.54 -5.93
N GLY A 114 25.73 -22.60 -5.83
CA GLY A 114 25.93 -21.54 -6.81
C GLY A 114 27.19 -21.76 -7.64
N LYS A 115 27.20 -21.16 -8.83
CA LYS A 115 28.32 -21.21 -9.77
C LYS A 115 28.88 -19.80 -9.94
N GLY A 116 30.19 -19.64 -9.83
CA GLY A 116 30.86 -18.35 -9.99
C GLY A 116 31.35 -17.78 -8.65
N PRO A 117 31.59 -16.46 -8.54
CA PRO A 117 32.05 -15.86 -7.30
C PRO A 117 31.01 -16.07 -6.20
N ARG A 118 31.48 -16.54 -5.04
CA ARG A 118 30.66 -16.72 -3.86
C ARG A 118 30.26 -15.33 -3.32
N PRO A 119 28.98 -15.09 -3.01
CA PRO A 119 28.54 -13.87 -2.34
C PRO A 119 29.17 -13.70 -0.96
N ASP A 120 29.40 -12.45 -0.53
CA ASP A 120 30.03 -12.14 0.77
C ASP A 120 29.25 -12.69 1.97
N ASP A 121 27.92 -12.73 1.87
CA ASP A 121 27.02 -13.28 2.88
C ASP A 121 26.93 -14.82 2.84
N GLY A 122 27.52 -15.48 1.84
CA GLY A 122 27.47 -16.94 1.68
C GLY A 122 26.07 -17.50 1.38
N LEU A 123 25.09 -16.64 1.12
CA LEU A 123 23.69 -17.02 0.93
C LEU A 123 23.31 -17.02 -0.56
N CYS A 124 22.53 -18.02 -0.95
CA CYS A 124 21.84 -18.00 -2.23
C CYS A 124 20.74 -16.93 -2.22
N ARG A 125 20.35 -16.46 -3.41
CA ARG A 125 19.31 -15.43 -3.59
C ARG A 125 18.05 -15.73 -2.78
N GLN A 126 17.56 -16.97 -2.81
CA GLN A 126 16.36 -17.36 -2.06
C GLN A 126 16.55 -17.27 -0.54
N CYS A 127 17.73 -17.61 -0.01
CA CYS A 127 18.01 -17.48 1.42
C CYS A 127 18.13 -16.01 1.83
N ARG A 128 18.72 -15.17 0.98
CA ARG A 128 18.78 -13.73 1.20
C ARG A 128 17.38 -13.10 1.19
N ASP A 129 16.58 -13.40 0.18
CA ASP A 129 15.21 -12.90 0.04
C ASP A 129 14.36 -13.33 1.26
N ARG A 130 14.51 -14.58 1.74
CA ARG A 130 13.83 -15.04 2.96
C ARG A 130 14.29 -14.30 4.22
N ALA A 131 15.59 -14.04 4.37
CA ALA A 131 16.13 -13.30 5.50
C ALA A 131 15.64 -11.85 5.51
N GLU A 132 15.64 -11.20 4.35
CA GLU A 132 15.11 -9.84 4.16
C GLU A 132 13.61 -9.78 4.47
N LEU A 133 12.82 -10.72 3.94
CA LEU A 133 11.38 -10.82 4.23
C LEU A 133 11.12 -11.02 5.73
N ALA A 134 11.89 -11.87 6.41
CA ALA A 134 11.75 -12.09 7.85
C ALA A 134 12.10 -10.82 8.65
N GLU A 135 13.08 -10.04 8.21
CA GLU A 135 13.42 -8.76 8.84
C GLU A 135 12.30 -7.73 8.65
N VAL A 136 11.80 -7.58 7.42
CA VAL A 136 10.67 -6.68 7.14
C VAL A 136 9.44 -7.10 7.95
N GLN A 137 9.15 -8.40 8.05
CA GLN A 137 8.05 -8.91 8.87
C GLN A 137 8.21 -8.57 10.35
N ARG A 138 9.42 -8.70 10.91
CA ARG A 138 9.68 -8.32 12.31
C ARG A 138 9.52 -6.82 12.53
N ALA A 139 10.09 -6.00 11.65
CA ALA A 139 9.98 -4.55 11.74
C ALA A 139 8.51 -4.09 11.63
N THR A 140 7.77 -4.62 10.65
CA THR A 140 6.34 -4.29 10.47
C THR A 140 5.49 -4.78 11.64
N ALA A 141 5.74 -5.97 12.18
CA ALA A 141 5.06 -6.47 13.38
C ALA A 141 5.32 -5.57 14.60
N GLY A 142 6.54 -5.08 14.78
CA GLY A 142 6.89 -4.11 15.83
C GLY A 142 6.09 -2.82 15.72
N LEU A 143 6.07 -2.20 14.54
CA LEU A 143 5.32 -0.97 14.28
C LEU A 143 3.80 -1.15 14.50
N VAL A 144 3.24 -2.29 14.09
CA VAL A 144 1.81 -2.59 14.31
C VAL A 144 1.51 -2.78 15.80
N ALA A 145 2.40 -3.43 16.56
CA ALA A 145 2.23 -3.59 17.99
C ALA A 145 2.29 -2.24 18.73
N GLU A 146 3.23 -1.38 18.36
CA GLU A 146 3.35 -0.02 18.91
C GLU A 146 2.11 0.83 18.61
N ALA A 147 1.61 0.78 17.36
CA ALA A 147 0.39 1.50 16.98
C ALA A 147 -0.83 1.05 17.79
N ARG A 148 -1.02 -0.26 17.98
CA ARG A 148 -2.10 -0.81 18.81
C ARG A 148 -1.98 -0.38 20.27
N ALA A 149 -0.77 -0.45 20.83
CA ALA A 149 -0.53 0.00 22.20
C ALA A 149 -0.81 1.49 22.38
N ALA A 150 -0.47 2.32 21.38
CA ALA A 150 -0.78 3.75 21.40
C ALA A 150 -2.30 4.02 21.33
N GLU A 151 -3.03 3.31 20.47
CA GLU A 151 -4.49 3.41 20.41
C GLU A 151 -5.17 2.99 21.72
N GLU A 152 -4.72 1.89 22.33
CA GLU A 152 -5.24 1.41 23.62
C GLU A 152 -4.95 2.42 24.74
N ALA A 153 -3.74 2.97 24.79
CA ALA A 153 -3.38 4.01 25.76
C ALA A 153 -4.26 5.25 25.61
N GLU A 154 -4.55 5.67 24.38
CA GLU A 154 -5.41 6.81 24.12
C GLU A 154 -6.87 6.55 24.53
N ARG A 155 -7.41 5.35 24.24
CA ARG A 155 -8.74 4.95 24.72
C ARG A 155 -8.83 4.96 26.24
N LEU A 156 -7.80 4.49 26.94
CA LEU A 156 -7.75 4.52 28.40
C LEU A 156 -7.71 5.95 28.94
N ARG A 157 -6.93 6.85 28.33
CA ARG A 157 -6.92 8.27 28.71
C ARG A 157 -8.29 8.91 28.54
N GLN A 158 -8.96 8.66 27.41
CA GLN A 158 -10.30 9.17 27.15
C GLN A 158 -11.31 8.62 28.15
N ALA A 159 -11.25 7.33 28.48
CA ALA A 159 -12.11 6.72 29.49
C ALA A 159 -11.90 7.34 30.89
N ILE A 160 -10.64 7.54 31.30
CA ILE A 160 -10.31 8.20 32.58
C ILE A 160 -10.81 9.64 32.60
N GLN A 161 -10.62 10.38 31.51
CA GLN A 161 -11.10 11.76 31.39
C GLN A 161 -12.62 11.82 31.48
N TRP A 162 -13.32 10.92 30.80
CA TRP A 162 -14.78 10.83 30.84
C TRP A 162 -15.28 10.50 32.25
N GLN A 163 -14.67 9.53 32.93
CA GLN A 163 -15.04 9.18 34.29
C GLN A 163 -14.89 10.37 35.24
N ARG A 164 -13.78 11.11 35.15
CA ARG A 164 -13.56 12.32 35.95
C ARG A 164 -14.61 13.40 35.67
N MET A 165 -15.00 13.57 34.41
CA MET A 165 -16.06 14.52 34.04
C MET A 165 -17.39 14.13 34.72
N LEU A 166 -17.76 12.84 34.69
CA LEU A 166 -18.98 12.34 35.33
C LEU A 166 -18.94 12.53 36.86
N ASP A 167 -17.83 12.15 37.49
CA ASP A 167 -17.67 12.27 38.95
C ASP A 167 -17.79 13.73 39.40
N ASN A 168 -17.19 14.67 38.64
CA ASN A 168 -17.33 16.11 38.88
C ASN A 168 -18.79 16.56 38.73
N ALA A 169 -19.48 16.15 37.66
CA ALA A 169 -20.87 16.51 37.45
C ALA A 169 -21.80 16.01 38.57
N TYR A 170 -21.58 14.79 39.06
CA TYR A 170 -22.31 14.26 40.20
C TYR A 170 -22.01 15.01 41.50
N THR A 171 -20.74 15.38 41.71
CA THR A 171 -20.31 16.16 42.88
C THR A 171 -20.98 17.54 42.88
N GLU A 172 -20.91 18.27 41.77
CA GLU A 172 -21.57 19.57 41.63
C GLU A 172 -23.10 19.48 41.85
N HIS A 173 -23.73 18.44 41.32
CA HIS A 173 -25.16 18.23 41.52
C HIS A 173 -25.50 17.99 43.00
N ALA A 174 -24.70 17.17 43.70
CA ALA A 174 -24.87 16.90 45.12
C ALA A 174 -24.68 18.18 45.96
N GLU A 175 -23.68 19.00 45.64
CA GLU A 175 -23.45 20.29 46.28
C GLU A 175 -24.62 21.24 46.08
N ARG A 176 -25.11 21.42 44.84
CA ARG A 176 -26.29 22.26 44.56
C ARG A 176 -27.53 21.80 45.32
N THR A 177 -27.73 20.49 45.41
CA THR A 177 -28.87 19.92 46.13
C THR A 177 -28.76 20.21 47.63
N ARG A 178 -27.57 20.02 48.22
CA ARG A 178 -27.31 20.37 49.62
C ARG A 178 -27.52 21.86 49.89
N THR A 179 -26.96 22.74 49.06
CA THR A 179 -27.14 24.19 49.22
C THR A 179 -28.61 24.59 49.13
N ALA A 180 -29.39 24.00 48.21
CA ALA A 180 -30.82 24.25 48.11
C ALA A 180 -31.59 23.75 49.35
N GLN A 181 -31.21 22.60 49.91
CA GLN A 181 -31.77 22.07 51.16
C GLN A 181 -31.44 22.99 52.34
N ASP A 182 -30.17 23.36 52.51
CA ASP A 182 -29.72 24.26 53.58
C ASP A 182 -30.44 25.61 53.52
N GLN A 183 -30.64 26.16 52.31
CA GLN A 183 -31.41 27.39 52.11
C GLN A 183 -32.89 27.22 52.49
N ALA A 184 -33.53 26.12 52.06
CA ALA A 184 -34.92 25.84 52.40
C ALA A 184 -35.12 25.64 53.91
N GLU A 185 -34.19 24.95 54.59
CA GLU A 185 -34.20 24.78 56.05
C GLU A 185 -33.99 26.12 56.77
N ALA A 186 -33.06 26.95 56.31
CA ALA A 186 -32.83 28.28 56.87
C ALA A 186 -34.05 29.20 56.72
N GLU A 187 -34.71 29.17 55.56
CA GLU A 187 -35.97 29.90 55.33
C GLU A 187 -37.08 29.40 56.27
N GLN A 188 -37.24 28.08 56.40
CA GLN A 188 -38.22 27.50 57.33
C GLN A 188 -37.96 27.93 58.77
N GLN A 189 -36.71 27.84 59.23
CA GLN A 189 -36.33 28.26 60.57
C GLN A 189 -36.58 29.77 60.78
N ALA A 190 -36.19 30.62 59.83
CA ALA A 190 -36.45 32.05 59.91
C ALA A 190 -37.96 32.37 59.98
N THR A 191 -38.80 31.64 59.23
CA THR A 191 -40.26 31.81 59.32
C THR A 191 -40.84 31.32 60.64
N ALA A 192 -40.29 30.24 61.23
CA ALA A 192 -40.68 29.73 62.54
C ALA A 192 -40.29 30.71 63.66
N ASP A 193 -39.05 31.21 63.63
CA ASP A 193 -38.54 32.19 64.57
C ASP A 193 -39.34 33.50 64.50
N ALA A 194 -39.65 33.98 63.29
CA ALA A 194 -40.49 35.17 63.11
C ALA A 194 -41.90 34.99 63.70
N LYS A 195 -42.50 33.80 63.55
CA LYS A 195 -43.79 33.47 64.18
C LYS A 195 -43.68 33.45 65.71
N GLU A 196 -42.61 32.87 66.25
CA GLU A 196 -42.40 32.80 67.70
C GLU A 196 -42.12 34.19 68.30
N VAL A 197 -41.27 35.00 67.66
CA VAL A 197 -41.04 36.40 68.06
C VAL A 197 -42.35 37.19 68.06
N ARG A 198 -43.19 37.03 67.03
CA ARG A 198 -44.51 37.65 66.98
C ARG A 198 -45.38 37.20 68.15
N ARG A 199 -45.45 35.90 68.42
CA ARG A 199 -46.23 35.34 69.54
C ARG A 199 -45.75 35.88 70.88
N LEU A 200 -44.44 35.92 71.12
CA LEU A 200 -43.84 36.44 72.34
C LEU A 200 -44.13 37.93 72.51
N ARG A 201 -44.04 38.72 71.43
CA ARG A 201 -44.40 40.14 71.43
C ARG A 201 -45.86 40.36 71.80
N GLU A 202 -46.78 39.57 71.23
CA GLU A 202 -48.20 39.60 71.56
C GLU A 202 -48.47 39.22 73.03
N GLN A 203 -47.77 38.21 73.57
CA GLN A 203 -47.89 37.82 74.98
C GLN A 203 -47.34 38.89 75.94
N LEU A 204 -46.21 39.52 75.61
CA LEU A 204 -45.64 40.62 76.37
C LEU A 204 -46.60 41.80 76.47
N LEU A 205 -47.19 42.23 75.34
CA LEU A 205 -48.16 43.32 75.30
C LEU A 205 -49.43 43.02 76.11
N ARG A 206 -49.87 41.74 76.17
CA ARG A 206 -51.01 41.34 77.02
C ARG A 206 -50.70 41.43 78.51
N LYS A 207 -49.48 41.07 78.92
CA LYS A 207 -49.04 41.10 80.32
C LYS A 207 -48.67 42.50 80.80
N HIS A 208 -48.18 43.35 79.89
CA HIS A 208 -47.66 44.69 80.16
C HIS A 208 -48.25 45.71 79.16
N PRO A 209 -49.52 46.10 79.31
CA PRO A 209 -50.18 47.03 78.40
C PRO A 209 -49.50 48.41 78.35
N GLU A 210 -48.81 48.82 79.42
CA GLU A 210 -48.01 50.05 79.49
C GLU A 210 -46.87 50.11 78.47
N LEU A 211 -46.35 48.96 78.02
CA LEU A 211 -45.27 48.89 77.03
C LEU A 211 -45.76 49.10 75.58
N ALA A 212 -47.08 49.14 75.36
CA ALA A 212 -47.65 49.35 74.02
C ALA A 212 -47.25 50.71 73.42
N ALA A 213 -47.10 51.75 74.26
CA ALA A 213 -46.68 53.09 73.84
C ALA A 213 -45.23 53.13 73.31
N TYR A 214 -44.33 52.31 73.86
CA TYR A 214 -42.93 52.23 73.43
C TYR A 214 -42.75 51.39 72.15
N ALA A 215 -43.63 50.40 71.92
CA ALA A 215 -43.55 49.54 70.74
C ALA A 215 -43.90 50.23 69.42
N GLN A 216 -44.54 51.41 69.44
CA GLN A 216 -44.93 52.19 68.26
C GLN A 216 -43.91 53.27 67.86
N GLN A 217 -42.93 53.60 68.71
CA GLN A 217 -41.94 54.65 68.42
C GLN A 217 -40.72 54.15 67.62
N HIS A 218 -40.59 52.83 67.41
CA HIS A 218 -39.51 52.22 66.64
C HIS A 218 -40.08 51.27 65.58
N THR A 219 -40.56 51.86 64.50
CA THR A 219 -40.67 51.25 63.16
C THR A 219 -39.93 52.16 62.20
#